data_AF-A0A949GGV2-F1
#
_entry.id   AF-A0A949GGV2-F1
#
_cell.length_a   1.000
_cell.length_b   1.000
_cell.length_c   1.000
_cell.angle_alpha   90.00
_cell.angle_beta   90.00
_cell.angle_gamma   90.00
#
_symmetry.space_group_name_H-M   'P 1'
#
loop_
_entity.id
_entity.type
_entity.pdbx_description
1 polymer ?
#
loop_
_entity_poly.entity_id
_entity_poly.type
_entity_poly.pdbx_seq_one_letter_code
_entity_poly.pdbx_strand_id
1 'polypeptide(L)'
;VIVNSRMAVALTWIVLALSIGSIFLLFYMLRNDSASTVSSLYYLVPPSTAIQAYLLFGERISAIGIIGMALAALGVLLVTREYKR
;
A
#
# COMPACT_ATOMS: atom_id res chain seq x y z
N VAL A 1 -30.34 -6.12 -8.14
CA VAL A 1 -28.97 -6.38 -7.63
C VAL A 1 -29.04 -7.60 -6.73
N ILE A 2 -28.47 -8.73 -7.12
CA ILE A 2 -28.48 -9.96 -6.31
C ILE A 2 -27.26 -9.91 -5.39
N VAL A 3 -27.47 -9.81 -4.08
CA VAL A 3 -26.39 -9.82 -3.08
C VAL A 3 -25.97 -11.27 -2.84
N ASN A 4 -24.76 -11.63 -3.25
CA ASN A 4 -24.16 -12.94 -3.01
C ASN A 4 -23.37 -12.94 -1.69
N SER A 5 -23.36 -14.06 -0.96
CA SER A 5 -22.59 -14.22 0.29
C SER A 5 -21.10 -13.91 0.12
N ARG A 6 -20.50 -14.26 -1.02
CA ARG A 6 -19.10 -13.91 -1.34
C ARG A 6 -18.90 -12.39 -1.41
N MET A 7 -19.87 -11.68 -2.01
CA MET A 7 -19.82 -10.24 -2.18
C MET A 7 -20.03 -9.53 -0.84
N ALA A 8 -20.96 -10.03 -0.02
CA ALA A 8 -21.19 -9.53 1.33
C ALA A 8 -19.95 -9.65 2.21
N VAL A 9 -19.29 -10.83 2.23
CA VAL A 9 -18.05 -11.04 3.01
C VAL A 9 -16.91 -10.13 2.52
N ALA A 10 -16.72 -10.01 1.20
CA ALA A 10 -15.70 -9.13 0.64
C ALA A 10 -15.94 -7.66 1.02
N LEU A 11 -17.19 -7.19 0.95
CA LEU A 11 -17.56 -5.83 1.35
C LEU A 11 -17.38 -5.62 2.85
N THR A 12 -17.81 -6.55 3.69
CA THR A 12 -17.59 -6.48 5.13
C THR A 12 -16.11 -6.39 5.47
N TRP A 13 -15.26 -7.17 4.79
CA TRP A 13 -13.81 -7.12 4.97
C TRP A 13 -13.22 -5.76 4.59
N ILE A 14 -13.59 -5.22 3.41
CA ILE A 14 -13.05 -3.93 2.93
C ILE A 14 -13.56 -2.76 3.77
N VAL A 15 -14.80 -2.80 4.24
CA VAL A 15 -15.37 -1.72 5.06
C VAL A 15 -14.83 -1.77 6.48
N LEU A 16 -14.89 -2.93 7.15
CA LEU A 16 -14.52 -3.03 8.55
C LEU A 16 -13.01 -3.20 8.72
N ALA A 17 -12.42 -4.29 8.20
CA ALA A 17 -11.02 -4.60 8.47
C ALA A 17 -10.07 -3.58 7.85
N LEU A 18 -10.29 -3.21 6.58
CA LEU A 18 -9.44 -2.23 5.91
C LEU A 18 -9.66 -0.80 6.42
N SER A 19 -10.89 -0.30 6.60
CA SER A 19 -11.06 1.08 7.10
C SER A 19 -10.71 1.21 8.58
N ILE A 20 -11.38 0.43 9.43
CA ILE A 20 -11.19 0.53 10.89
C ILE A 20 -9.74 0.15 11.23
N GLY A 21 -9.28 -1.00 10.72
CA GLY A 21 -7.92 -1.47 10.94
C GLY A 21 -6.87 -0.46 10.48
N SER A 22 -7.00 0.14 9.30
CA SER A 22 -6.01 1.13 8.82
C SER A 22 -5.98 2.39 9.67
N ILE A 23 -7.14 2.91 10.10
CA ILE A 23 -7.20 4.12 10.94
C ILE A 23 -6.58 3.84 12.32
N PHE A 24 -6.89 2.69 12.92
CA PHE A 24 -6.26 2.28 14.19
C PHE A 24 -4.74 2.14 14.05
N LEU A 25 -4.27 1.54 12.95
CA LEU A 25 -2.85 1.36 12.67
C LEU A 25 -2.15 2.70 12.45
N LEU A 26 -2.80 3.64 11.74
CA LEU A 26 -2.31 5.00 11.58
C LEU A 26 -2.19 5.72 12.92
N PHE A 27 -3.23 5.69 13.76
CA PHE A 27 -3.15 6.31 15.09
C PHE A 27 -2.10 5.65 15.99
N TYR A 28 -1.94 4.33 15.89
CA TYR A 28 -0.91 3.60 16.61
C TYR A 28 0.50 4.06 16.17
N MET A 29 0.73 4.16 14.86
CA MET A 29 2.00 4.66 14.32
C MET A 29 2.24 6.11 14.72
N LEU A 30 1.22 6.97 14.64
CA LEU A 30 1.33 8.38 15.02
C LEU A 30 1.64 8.59 16.51
N ARG A 31 1.28 7.60 17.35
CA ARG A 31 1.61 7.61 18.78
C ARG A 31 3.07 7.23 19.06
N ASN A 32 3.70 6.44 18.18
CA ASN A 32 5.05 5.93 18.36
C ASN A 32 6.11 6.63 17.49
N ASP A 33 5.70 7.24 16.38
CA ASP A 33 6.55 7.83 15.35
C ASP A 33 6.04 9.20 14.88
N SER A 34 6.92 10.00 14.26
CA SER A 34 6.53 11.30 13.67
C SER A 34 5.60 11.12 12.46
N ALA A 35 4.67 12.05 12.27
CA ALA A 35 3.70 12.02 11.16
C ALA A 35 4.33 11.83 9.77
N SER A 36 5.54 12.37 9.55
CA SER A 36 6.25 12.21 8.28
C SER A 36 6.90 10.83 8.10
N THR A 37 7.31 10.16 9.19
CA THR A 37 7.77 8.76 9.11
C THR A 37 6.62 7.86 8.66
N VAL A 38 5.42 8.06 9.22
CA VAL A 38 4.21 7.33 8.81
C VAL A 38 3.84 7.62 7.36
N SER A 39 3.91 8.89 6.93
CA SER A 39 3.67 9.29 5.54
C SER A 39 4.62 8.60 4.56
N SER A 40 5.90 8.41 4.96
CA SER A 40 6.89 7.74 4.11
C SER A 40 6.55 6.28 3.80
N LEU A 41 5.81 5.59 4.69
CA LEU A 41 5.36 4.22 4.46
C LEU A 41 4.34 4.12 3.32
N TYR A 42 3.50 5.14 3.14
CA TYR A 42 2.54 5.17 2.03
C TYR A 42 3.23 5.17 0.66
N TYR A 43 4.46 5.67 0.59
CA TYR A 43 5.25 5.62 -0.64
C TYR A 43 5.72 4.20 -1.01
N LEU A 44 5.71 3.25 -0.08
CA LEU A 44 5.98 1.83 -0.37
C LEU A 44 4.75 1.07 -0.86
N VAL A 45 3.57 1.68 -0.84
CA VAL A 45 2.32 1.03 -1.29
C VAL A 45 2.38 0.64 -2.77
N PRO A 46 2.76 1.50 -3.73
CA PRO A 46 2.82 1.12 -5.15
C PRO A 46 3.72 -0.10 -5.44
N PRO A 47 4.99 -0.17 -4.98
CA PRO A 47 5.83 -1.35 -5.23
C PRO A 47 5.31 -2.60 -4.51
N SER A 48 4.76 -2.47 -3.29
CA SER A 48 4.15 -3.59 -2.57
C SER A 48 2.95 -4.17 -3.33
N THR A 49 2.08 -3.31 -3.85
CA THR A 49 0.91 -3.72 -4.64
C THR A 49 1.32 -4.42 -5.93
N ALA A 50 2.36 -3.93 -6.62
CA ALA A 50 2.83 -4.57 -7.85
C ALA A 50 3.46 -5.95 -7.60
N ILE A 51 4.19 -6.11 -6.49
CA ILE A 51 4.71 -7.42 -6.06
C ILE A 51 3.56 -8.38 -5.77
N GLN A 52 2.53 -7.92 -5.03
CA GLN A 52 1.32 -8.72 -4.77
C GLN A 52 0.59 -9.08 -6.07
N ALA A 53 0.50 -8.15 -7.02
CA ALA A 53 -0.15 -8.39 -8.31
C ALA A 53 0.54 -9.51 -9.11
N TYR A 54 1.86 -9.46 -9.18
CA TYR A 54 2.68 -10.49 -9.82
C TYR A 54 2.53 -11.86 -9.13
N LEU A 55 2.57 -11.90 -7.79
CA LEU A 55 2.53 -13.15 -7.04
C LEU A 55 1.14 -13.79 -6.98
N LEU A 56 0.10 -13.00 -6.73
CA LEU A 56 -1.25 -13.50 -6.47
C LEU A 56 -2.08 -13.68 -7.74
N PHE A 57 -1.87 -12.81 -8.74
CA PHE A 57 -2.64 -12.82 -9.98
C PHE A 57 -1.81 -13.25 -11.20
N GLY A 58 -0.50 -13.48 -11.04
CA GLY A 58 0.39 -13.92 -12.13
C GLY A 58 0.56 -12.85 -13.20
N GLU A 59 0.32 -11.59 -12.87
CA GLU A 59 0.26 -10.51 -13.85
C GLU A 59 1.65 -10.25 -14.44
N ARG A 60 1.78 -10.33 -15.76
CA ARG A 60 3.06 -10.14 -16.44
C ARG A 60 3.45 -8.68 -16.40
N ILE A 61 4.42 -8.37 -15.54
CA ILE A 61 5.01 -7.04 -15.49
C ILE A 61 5.82 -6.83 -16.78
N SER A 62 5.39 -5.89 -17.62
CA SER A 62 6.16 -5.53 -18.81
C SER A 62 7.50 -4.91 -18.45
N ALA A 63 8.49 -4.98 -19.34
CA ALA A 63 9.81 -4.35 -19.11
C ALA A 63 9.68 -2.85 -18.79
N ILE A 64 8.73 -2.15 -19.43
CA ILE A 64 8.41 -0.74 -19.15
C ILE A 64 7.82 -0.60 -17.74
N GLY A 65 6.95 -1.52 -17.31
CA GLY A 65 6.41 -1.53 -15.95
C GLY A 65 7.49 -1.72 -14.88
N ILE A 66 8.49 -2.58 -15.14
CA ILE A 66 9.65 -2.75 -14.27
C ILE A 66 10.46 -1.46 -14.16
N ILE A 67 10.73 -0.79 -15.29
CA ILE A 67 11.46 0.48 -15.31
C ILE A 67 10.68 1.57 -14.57
N GLY A 68 9.37 1.67 -14.80
CA GLY A 68 8.49 2.63 -14.10
C GLY A 68 8.46 2.40 -12.59
N MET A 69 8.41 1.12 -12.15
CA MET A 69 8.50 0.77 -10.74
C MET A 69 9.86 1.11 -10.14
N ALA A 70 10.96 0.83 -10.86
CA ALA A 70 12.30 1.17 -10.39
C ALA A 70 12.44 2.69 -10.23
N LEU A 71 11.95 3.48 -11.20
CA LEU A 71 11.91 4.95 -11.12
C LEU A 71 11.08 5.45 -9.94
N ALA A 72 9.88 4.89 -9.73
CA ALA A 72 9.05 5.24 -8.59
C ALA A 72 9.74 4.91 -7.25
N ALA A 73 10.30 3.70 -7.11
CA ALA A 73 11.04 3.28 -5.92
C ALA A 73 12.25 4.18 -5.63
N LEU A 74 12.98 4.60 -6.67
CA LEU A 74 14.10 5.53 -6.54
C LEU A 74 13.65 6.92 -6.08
N GLY A 75 12.56 7.45 -6.65
CA GLY A 75 11.99 8.73 -6.21
C GLY A 75 11.60 8.72 -4.73
N VAL A 76 10.99 7.62 -4.28
CA VAL A 76 10.64 7.39 -2.87
C VAL A 76 11.87 7.30 -1.98
N LEU A 77 12.90 6.54 -2.40
CA LEU A 77 14.15 6.42 -1.65
C LEU A 77 14.87 7.77 -1.48
N LEU A 78 14.84 8.63 -2.49
CA LEU A 78 15.40 9.97 -2.41
C LEU A 78 14.65 10.82 -1.36
N VAL A 79 13.32 10.91 -1.44
CA VAL A 79 12.50 11.67 -0.49
C VAL A 79 12.65 11.15 0.94
N THR A 80 12.69 9.82 1.11
CA THR A 80 12.78 9.21 2.44
C THR A 80 14.17 9.40 3.07
N ARG A 81 15.23 9.56 2.25
CA ARG A 81 16.58 9.88 2.72
C ARG A 81 16.71 11.32 3.20
N GLU A 82 16.06 12.27 2.52
CA GLU A 82 16.06 13.68 2.92
C GLU A 82 15.36 13.91 4.26
N TYR A 83 14.34 13.10 4.60
CA TYR A 83 13.64 13.22 5.89
C TYR A 83 14.49 12.76 7.11
N LYS A 84 15.57 12.00 6.89
CA LYS A 84 16.46 11.50 7.95
C LYS A 84 17.66 12.43 8.23
N ARG A 85 17.73 13.60 7.57
CA ARG A 85 18.70 14.67 7.86
C ARG A 85 18.02 15.80 8.63
#